data_AF-A0A5J4PA68-F1
#
_entry.id   AF-A0A5J4PA68-F1
#
_cell.length_a   1.000
_cell.length_b   1.000
_cell.length_c   1.000
_cell.angle_alpha   90.00
_cell.angle_beta   90.00
_cell.angle_gamma   90.00
#
_symmetry.space_group_name_H-M   'P 1'
#
loop_
_entity.id
_entity.type
_entity.pdbx_description
1 polymer ?
#
loop_
_entity_poly.entity_id
_entity_poly.type
_entity_poly.pdbx_seq_one_letter_code
_entity_poly.pdbx_strand_id
1 'polypeptide(L)'
;INNVIGFPYIFRGALDTQAKAINEEMKTAAVHAIAGLAKQPVPDVVNEAYKVNNFTFGPEYFIPKPVDPRLITEVSMAVAKAAMKSGVARKNIEDWDAYQVHLRELMGYESKLTRQLHETARSNPQRVVFAEGVHPNMLRAAVEAKSEGICYPILLGNDERIEKLAKELDLSLEGIEIVNLRHDREAERRERYARILA
;
A
#
# COMPACT_ATOMS: atom_id res chain seq x y z
N ILE A 1 2.44 -6.31 -24.34
CA ILE A 1 1.77 -7.31 -23.48
C ILE A 1 2.74 -8.47 -23.28
N ASN A 2 3.03 -8.87 -22.04
CA ASN A 2 4.04 -9.89 -21.75
C ASN A 2 3.47 -10.90 -20.73
N ASN A 3 3.68 -12.19 -20.95
CA ASN A 3 3.20 -13.28 -20.10
C ASN A 3 3.80 -13.29 -18.69
N VAL A 4 4.86 -12.50 -18.46
CA VAL A 4 5.50 -12.34 -17.13
C VAL A 4 4.52 -11.90 -16.04
N ILE A 5 3.43 -11.20 -16.39
CA ILE A 5 2.40 -10.78 -15.43
C ILE A 5 1.35 -11.86 -15.13
N GLY A 6 1.41 -13.00 -15.82
CA GLY A 6 0.43 -14.09 -15.71
C GLY A 6 1.07 -15.40 -15.26
N PHE A 7 2.05 -15.89 -16.02
CA PHE A 7 2.64 -17.23 -15.81
C PHE A 7 3.09 -17.48 -14.38
N PRO A 8 3.90 -16.62 -13.72
CA PRO A 8 4.37 -16.89 -12.36
C PRO A 8 3.23 -17.10 -11.36
N TYR A 9 2.17 -16.30 -11.48
CA TYR A 9 1.09 -16.24 -10.49
C TYR A 9 -0.02 -17.27 -10.75
N ILE A 10 -0.28 -17.59 -12.03
CA ILE A 10 -1.13 -18.73 -12.39
C ILE A 10 -0.52 -20.02 -11.84
N PHE A 11 0.79 -20.20 -12.01
CA PHE A 11 1.47 -21.37 -11.46
C PHE A 11 1.45 -21.37 -9.94
N ARG A 12 1.66 -20.22 -9.27
CA ARG A 12 1.59 -20.13 -7.82
C ARG A 12 0.24 -20.61 -7.27
N GLY A 13 -0.87 -20.06 -7.76
CA GLY A 13 -2.22 -20.46 -7.33
C GLY A 13 -2.55 -21.92 -7.64
N ALA A 14 -2.10 -22.42 -8.81
CA ALA A 14 -2.26 -23.82 -9.18
C ALA A 14 -1.46 -24.77 -8.28
N LEU A 15 -0.21 -24.41 -7.95
CA LEU A 15 0.67 -25.22 -7.10
C LEU A 15 0.20 -25.22 -5.64
N ASP A 16 -0.26 -24.09 -5.12
CA ASP A 16 -0.75 -23.98 -3.74
C ASP A 16 -1.98 -24.84 -3.47
N THR A 17 -2.86 -24.95 -4.47
CA THR A 17 -4.04 -25.83 -4.43
C THR A 17 -3.76 -27.25 -4.92
N GLN A 18 -2.50 -27.54 -5.28
CA GLN A 18 -2.08 -28.78 -5.90
C GLN A 18 -2.98 -29.21 -7.08
N ALA A 19 -3.40 -28.25 -7.90
CA ALA A 19 -4.32 -28.47 -9.00
C ALA A 19 -3.82 -29.58 -9.95
N LYS A 20 -4.73 -30.42 -10.44
CA LYS A 20 -4.40 -31.49 -11.40
C LYS A 20 -4.07 -30.95 -12.79
N ALA A 21 -4.60 -29.78 -13.13
CA ALA A 21 -4.40 -29.10 -14.40
C ALA A 21 -4.66 -27.59 -14.24
N ILE A 22 -4.15 -26.79 -15.18
CA ILE A 22 -4.54 -25.39 -15.36
C ILE A 22 -5.65 -25.36 -16.42
N ASN A 23 -6.89 -25.13 -15.99
CA ASN A 23 -8.07 -25.15 -16.87
C ASN A 23 -8.51 -23.74 -17.33
N GLU A 24 -9.57 -23.66 -18.14
CA GLU A 24 -10.05 -22.39 -18.70
C GLU A 24 -10.64 -21.46 -17.64
N GLU A 25 -11.26 -22.00 -16.58
CA GLU A 25 -11.76 -21.21 -15.47
C GLU A 25 -10.62 -20.50 -14.72
N MET A 26 -9.50 -21.18 -14.51
CA MET A 26 -8.30 -20.59 -13.90
C MET A 26 -7.69 -19.50 -14.78
N LYS A 27 -7.59 -19.72 -16.10
CA LYS A 27 -7.08 -18.71 -17.03
C LYS A 27 -7.99 -17.48 -17.06
N THR A 28 -9.30 -17.70 -17.12
CA THR A 28 -10.32 -16.64 -17.12
C THR A 28 -10.26 -15.83 -15.82
N ALA A 29 -10.13 -16.51 -14.67
CA ALA A 29 -9.94 -15.85 -13.38
C ALA A 29 -8.67 -14.99 -13.33
N ALA A 30 -7.56 -15.48 -13.88
CA ALA A 30 -6.32 -14.72 -13.98
C ALA A 30 -6.48 -13.47 -14.85
N VAL A 31 -7.15 -13.58 -16.01
CA VAL A 31 -7.42 -12.43 -16.89
C VAL A 31 -8.27 -11.38 -16.16
N HIS A 32 -9.34 -11.79 -15.47
CA HIS A 32 -10.16 -10.86 -14.70
C HIS A 32 -9.41 -10.21 -13.54
N ALA A 33 -8.54 -10.95 -12.85
CA ALA A 33 -7.70 -10.41 -11.78
C ALA A 33 -6.73 -9.35 -12.31
N ILE A 34 -6.03 -9.63 -13.42
CA ILE A 34 -5.10 -8.67 -14.05
C ILE A 34 -5.85 -7.42 -14.54
N ALA A 35 -7.01 -7.60 -15.19
CA ALA A 35 -7.82 -6.50 -15.67
C ALA A 35 -8.42 -5.66 -14.53
N GLY A 36 -8.80 -6.28 -13.41
CA GLY A 36 -9.23 -5.60 -12.20
C GLY A 36 -8.10 -4.81 -11.57
N LEU A 37 -6.90 -5.40 -11.48
CA LEU A 37 -5.72 -4.76 -10.93
C LEU A 37 -5.30 -3.50 -11.70
N ALA A 38 -5.40 -3.53 -13.04
CA ALA A 38 -5.08 -2.39 -13.88
C ALA A 38 -5.95 -1.15 -13.60
N LYS A 39 -7.17 -1.36 -13.08
CA LYS A 39 -8.13 -0.30 -12.77
C LYS A 39 -7.99 0.25 -11.34
N GLN A 40 -7.16 -0.38 -10.51
CA GLN A 40 -6.90 0.09 -9.15
C GLN A 40 -5.78 1.14 -9.13
N PRO A 41 -5.74 2.02 -8.12
CA PRO A 41 -4.63 2.95 -7.92
C PRO A 41 -3.29 2.21 -7.92
N VAL A 42 -2.28 2.74 -8.62
CA VAL A 42 -0.98 2.09 -8.77
C VAL A 42 -0.09 2.42 -7.55
N PRO A 43 0.52 1.42 -6.89
CA PRO A 43 1.39 1.66 -5.74
C PRO A 43 2.61 2.50 -6.10
N ASP A 44 3.04 3.34 -5.16
CA ASP A 44 4.20 4.21 -5.32
C ASP A 44 5.48 3.44 -5.69
N VAL A 45 5.66 2.24 -5.15
CA VAL A 45 6.80 1.36 -5.46
C VAL A 45 6.94 1.10 -6.97
N VAL A 46 5.82 1.01 -7.69
CA VAL A 46 5.80 0.82 -9.15
C VAL A 46 6.12 2.13 -9.86
N ASN A 47 5.57 3.25 -9.39
CA ASN A 47 5.84 4.58 -9.93
C ASN A 47 7.34 4.92 -9.81
N GLU A 48 7.95 4.65 -8.67
CA GLU A 48 9.38 4.82 -8.40
C GLU A 48 10.25 3.95 -9.30
N ALA A 49 9.93 2.66 -9.45
CA ALA A 49 10.69 1.72 -10.27
C ALA A 49 10.76 2.15 -11.74
N TYR A 50 9.72 2.82 -12.25
CA TYR A 50 9.65 3.30 -13.63
C TYR A 50 9.91 4.80 -13.81
N LYS A 51 10.17 5.54 -12.73
CA LYS A 51 10.35 7.01 -12.73
C LYS A 51 9.21 7.77 -13.41
N VAL A 52 7.98 7.31 -13.20
CA VAL A 52 6.76 7.95 -13.72
C VAL A 52 5.96 8.50 -12.55
N ASN A 53 5.46 9.73 -12.67
CA ASN A 53 4.79 10.42 -11.57
C ASN A 53 3.50 9.73 -11.11
N ASN A 54 2.71 9.19 -12.05
CA ASN A 54 1.50 8.45 -11.70
C ASN A 54 0.99 7.61 -12.89
N PHE A 55 1.01 6.28 -12.78
CA PHE A 55 0.27 5.44 -13.72
C PHE A 55 -1.22 5.46 -13.38
N THR A 56 -2.05 5.89 -14.33
CA THR A 56 -3.51 5.88 -14.21
C THR A 56 -4.10 5.06 -15.35
N PHE A 57 -5.19 4.35 -15.08
CA PHE A 57 -5.83 3.51 -16.10
C PHE A 57 -6.24 4.33 -17.33
N GLY A 58 -5.77 3.93 -18.51
CA GLY A 58 -6.00 4.66 -19.76
C GLY A 58 -5.29 4.05 -20.96
N PRO A 59 -5.30 4.72 -22.12
CA PRO A 59 -4.66 4.24 -23.35
C PRO A 59 -3.18 3.88 -23.17
N GLU A 60 -2.48 4.64 -22.33
CA GLU A 60 -1.05 4.47 -22.04
C GLU A 60 -0.77 3.47 -20.90
N TYR A 61 -1.80 3.08 -20.13
CA TYR A 61 -1.70 2.13 -19.03
C TYR A 61 -3.02 1.36 -18.89
N PHE A 62 -3.15 0.27 -19.64
CA PHE A 62 -4.32 -0.62 -19.60
C PHE A 62 -3.96 -2.01 -19.03
N ILE A 63 -2.70 -2.22 -18.68
CA ILE A 63 -2.18 -3.49 -18.17
C ILE A 63 -1.13 -3.22 -17.07
N PRO A 64 -1.12 -3.98 -15.95
CA PRO A 64 -0.17 -3.77 -14.86
C PRO A 64 1.28 -4.01 -15.31
N LYS A 65 2.23 -3.40 -14.61
CA LYS A 65 3.66 -3.63 -14.86
C LYS A 65 4.16 -4.88 -14.12
N PRO A 66 5.18 -5.58 -14.63
CA PRO A 66 5.70 -6.82 -14.01
C PRO A 66 6.21 -6.67 -12.58
N VAL A 67 6.65 -5.49 -12.18
CA VAL A 67 7.14 -5.21 -10.82
C VAL A 67 6.02 -4.88 -9.84
N ASP A 68 4.76 -4.89 -10.27
CA ASP A 68 3.61 -4.60 -9.39
C ASP A 68 3.48 -5.72 -8.34
N PRO A 69 3.74 -5.43 -7.06
CA PRO A 69 3.74 -6.45 -6.01
C PRO A 69 2.36 -7.06 -5.78
N ARG A 70 1.29 -6.39 -6.22
CA ARG A 70 -0.08 -6.89 -6.07
C ARG A 70 -0.39 -8.04 -7.02
N LEU A 71 0.41 -8.23 -8.07
CA LEU A 71 0.20 -9.33 -9.02
C LEU A 71 0.28 -10.70 -8.34
N ILE A 72 1.21 -10.91 -7.40
CA ILE A 72 1.31 -12.22 -6.71
C ILE A 72 0.07 -12.52 -5.88
N THR A 73 -0.49 -11.51 -5.22
CA THR A 73 -1.64 -11.71 -4.34
C THR A 73 -2.91 -11.87 -5.16
N GLU A 74 -3.26 -10.86 -5.96
CA GLU A 74 -4.53 -10.83 -6.69
C GLU A 74 -4.67 -11.99 -7.69
N VAL A 75 -3.63 -12.24 -8.50
CA VAL A 75 -3.71 -13.28 -9.55
C VAL A 75 -3.64 -14.67 -8.95
N SER A 76 -2.72 -14.94 -8.01
CA SER A 76 -2.60 -16.29 -7.42
C SER A 76 -3.83 -16.66 -6.60
N MET A 77 -4.41 -15.71 -5.83
CA MET A 77 -5.65 -15.95 -5.10
C MET A 77 -6.83 -16.22 -6.04
N ALA A 78 -6.99 -15.44 -7.11
CA ALA A 78 -8.07 -15.65 -8.09
C ALA A 78 -7.96 -17.05 -8.74
N VAL A 79 -6.75 -17.45 -9.10
CA VAL A 79 -6.48 -18.76 -9.69
C VAL A 79 -6.71 -19.90 -8.70
N ALA A 80 -6.29 -19.75 -7.44
CA ALA A 80 -6.54 -20.73 -6.39
C ALA A 80 -8.04 -20.91 -6.13
N LYS A 81 -8.81 -19.82 -6.05
CA LYS A 81 -10.28 -19.85 -5.93
C LYS A 81 -10.93 -20.54 -7.12
N ALA A 82 -10.46 -20.26 -8.33
CA ALA A 82 -10.96 -20.90 -9.55
C ALA A 82 -10.65 -22.41 -9.57
N ALA A 83 -9.46 -22.81 -9.16
CA ALA A 83 -9.06 -24.22 -9.07
C ALA A 83 -9.93 -25.02 -8.08
N MET A 84 -10.27 -24.41 -6.93
CA MET A 84 -11.20 -24.99 -5.96
C MET A 84 -12.61 -25.06 -6.51
N LYS A 85 -13.10 -23.99 -7.14
CA LYS A 85 -14.46 -23.93 -7.70
C LYS A 85 -14.67 -24.91 -8.86
N SER A 86 -13.67 -25.12 -9.70
CA SER A 86 -13.76 -26.06 -10.82
C SER A 86 -13.48 -27.51 -10.43
N GLY A 87 -13.12 -27.78 -9.17
CA GLY A 87 -12.87 -29.13 -8.65
C GLY A 87 -11.54 -29.75 -9.10
N VAL A 88 -10.64 -28.98 -9.70
CA VAL A 88 -9.31 -29.46 -10.10
C VAL A 88 -8.28 -29.38 -8.96
N ALA A 89 -8.57 -28.59 -7.91
CA ALA A 89 -7.77 -28.51 -6.70
C ALA A 89 -7.77 -29.83 -5.92
N ARG A 90 -6.60 -30.22 -5.41
CA ARG A 90 -6.46 -31.37 -4.48
C ARG A 90 -6.28 -30.93 -3.03
N LYS A 91 -5.88 -29.68 -2.82
CA LYS A 91 -5.73 -29.06 -1.51
C LYS A 91 -6.64 -27.83 -1.45
N ASN A 92 -7.45 -27.76 -0.39
CA ASN A 92 -8.29 -26.61 -0.13
C ASN A 92 -7.54 -25.58 0.72
N ILE A 93 -7.82 -24.31 0.44
CA ILE A 93 -7.40 -23.18 1.27
C ILE A 93 -8.61 -22.77 2.09
N GLU A 94 -8.52 -22.92 3.41
CA GLU A 94 -9.61 -22.60 4.34
C GLU A 94 -9.49 -21.15 4.85
N ASP A 95 -8.27 -20.73 5.17
CA ASP A 95 -7.95 -19.39 5.61
C ASP A 95 -7.33 -18.56 4.47
N TRP A 96 -8.15 -17.69 3.88
CA TRP A 96 -7.74 -16.82 2.78
C TRP A 96 -6.87 -15.66 3.25
N ASP A 97 -7.03 -15.20 4.49
CA ASP A 97 -6.25 -14.09 5.04
C ASP A 97 -4.82 -14.56 5.30
N ALA A 98 -4.65 -15.72 5.94
CA ALA A 98 -3.35 -16.35 6.12
C ALA A 98 -2.67 -16.67 4.77
N TYR A 99 -3.43 -17.08 3.76
CA TYR A 99 -2.88 -17.33 2.44
C TYR A 99 -2.42 -16.03 1.75
N GLN A 100 -3.19 -14.95 1.83
CA GLN A 100 -2.79 -13.66 1.28
C GLN A 100 -1.48 -13.17 1.92
N VAL A 101 -1.34 -13.33 3.23
CA VAL A 101 -0.12 -13.00 3.97
C VAL A 101 1.06 -13.83 3.46
N HIS A 102 0.88 -15.15 3.34
CA HIS A 102 1.93 -16.03 2.84
C HIS A 102 2.43 -15.61 1.44
N LEU A 103 1.52 -15.24 0.54
CA LEU A 103 1.87 -14.74 -0.79
C LEU A 103 2.68 -13.44 -0.74
N ARG A 104 2.38 -12.53 0.20
CA ARG A 104 3.17 -11.29 0.39
C ARG A 104 4.58 -11.60 0.91
N GLU A 105 4.70 -12.53 1.86
CA GLU A 105 6.00 -12.95 2.42
C GLU A 105 6.94 -13.50 1.34
N LEU A 106 6.42 -14.23 0.35
CA LEU A 106 7.21 -14.82 -0.74
C LEU A 106 7.92 -13.78 -1.63
N MET A 107 7.38 -12.58 -1.74
CA MET A 107 8.00 -11.51 -2.51
C MET A 107 9.03 -10.72 -1.70
N GLY A 108 9.22 -11.03 -0.41
CA GLY A 108 10.22 -10.40 0.45
C GLY A 108 9.97 -8.93 0.78
N TYR A 109 8.79 -8.38 0.44
CA TYR A 109 8.47 -6.96 0.66
C TYR A 109 8.06 -6.65 2.11
N GLU A 110 7.52 -7.63 2.84
CA GLU A 110 7.19 -7.46 4.26
C GLU A 110 7.92 -8.55 5.07
N SER A 111 8.94 -8.15 5.83
CA SER A 111 9.48 -9.05 6.85
C SER A 111 8.42 -9.25 7.93
N LYS A 112 8.32 -10.47 8.50
CA LYS A 112 7.46 -10.73 9.69
C LYS A 112 7.69 -9.68 10.79
N LEU A 113 8.93 -9.21 10.93
CA LEU A 113 9.31 -8.16 11.85
C LEU A 113 8.61 -6.83 11.54
N THR A 114 8.63 -6.36 10.29
CA THR A 114 7.96 -5.11 9.88
C THR A 114 6.46 -5.17 10.19
N ARG A 115 5.82 -6.30 9.86
CA ARG A 115 4.39 -6.48 10.15
C ARG A 115 4.09 -6.49 11.65
N GLN A 116 4.88 -7.22 12.44
CA GLN A 116 4.75 -7.23 13.90
C GLN A 116 4.91 -5.82 14.49
N LEU A 117 5.82 -5.02 13.96
CA LEU A 117 6.01 -3.63 14.37
C LEU A 117 4.75 -2.78 14.06
N HIS A 118 4.16 -2.95 12.87
CA HIS A 118 2.93 -2.22 12.50
C HIS A 118 1.73 -2.66 13.36
N GLU A 119 1.56 -3.96 13.60
CA GLU A 119 0.49 -4.50 14.47
C GLU A 119 0.64 -4.02 15.91
N THR A 120 1.87 -4.01 16.44
CA THR A 120 2.15 -3.47 17.77
C THR A 120 1.86 -1.98 17.84
N ALA A 121 2.25 -1.21 16.83
CA ALA A 121 1.99 0.22 16.78
C ALA A 121 0.49 0.54 16.72
N ARG A 122 -0.29 -0.20 15.93
CA ARG A 122 -1.76 -0.08 15.87
C ARG A 122 -2.45 -0.40 17.20
N SER A 123 -1.87 -1.30 18.01
CA SER A 123 -2.45 -1.65 19.32
C SER A 123 -2.38 -0.50 20.33
N ASN A 124 -1.41 0.42 20.18
CA ASN A 124 -1.22 1.56 21.06
C ASN A 124 -0.73 2.80 20.28
N PRO A 125 -1.61 3.44 19.49
CA PRO A 125 -1.23 4.54 18.62
C PRO A 125 -0.77 5.75 19.44
N GLN A 126 0.47 6.18 19.22
CA GLN A 126 1.08 7.33 19.89
C GLN A 126 0.96 8.59 19.03
N ARG A 127 1.13 9.76 19.66
CA ARG A 127 1.28 11.03 18.92
C ARG A 127 2.71 11.13 18.39
N VAL A 128 2.88 11.25 17.08
CA VAL A 128 4.19 11.25 16.42
C VAL A 128 4.38 12.54 15.66
N VAL A 129 5.49 13.23 15.91
CA VAL A 129 5.82 14.50 15.28
C VAL A 129 6.68 14.26 14.04
N PHE A 130 6.17 14.68 12.88
CA PHE A 130 6.89 14.70 11.61
C PHE A 130 7.52 16.09 11.44
N ALA A 131 8.83 16.17 11.70
CA ALA A 131 9.57 17.43 11.78
C ALA A 131 9.68 18.18 10.44
N GLU A 132 9.60 17.47 9.31
CA GLU A 132 9.74 18.01 7.96
C GLU A 132 8.43 17.91 7.18
N GLY A 133 7.37 18.60 7.64
CA GLY A 133 6.05 18.53 7.00
C GLY A 133 6.01 19.04 5.55
N VAL A 134 7.03 19.77 5.10
CA VAL A 134 7.15 20.34 3.75
C VAL A 134 7.88 19.39 2.78
N HIS A 135 8.35 18.22 3.24
CA HIS A 135 8.97 17.22 2.37
C HIS A 135 7.91 16.24 1.82
N PRO A 136 7.85 15.97 0.50
CA PRO A 136 6.85 15.09 -0.11
C PRO A 136 6.76 13.71 0.56
N ASN A 137 7.90 13.06 0.79
CA ASN A 137 7.94 11.72 1.41
C ASN A 137 7.43 11.72 2.85
N MET A 138 7.71 12.78 3.62
CA MET A 138 7.25 12.88 5.01
C MET A 138 5.75 13.14 5.08
N LEU A 139 5.23 13.94 4.15
CA LEU A 139 3.80 14.18 4.03
C LEU A 139 3.04 12.90 3.68
N ARG A 140 3.54 12.13 2.70
CA ARG A 140 2.98 10.80 2.35
C ARG A 140 3.01 9.85 3.55
N ALA A 141 4.17 9.73 4.21
CA ALA A 141 4.32 8.87 5.38
C ALA A 141 3.38 9.24 6.53
N ALA A 142 3.14 10.53 6.78
CA ALA A 142 2.20 10.98 7.81
C ALA A 142 0.75 10.60 7.47
N VAL A 143 0.33 10.77 6.21
CA VAL A 143 -1.01 10.40 5.74
C VAL A 143 -1.21 8.89 5.79
N GLU A 144 -0.21 8.11 5.35
CA GLU A 144 -0.24 6.64 5.38
C GLU A 144 -0.24 6.10 6.81
N ALA A 145 0.62 6.62 7.69
CA ALA A 145 0.65 6.22 9.09
C ALA A 145 -0.68 6.48 9.80
N LYS A 146 -1.41 7.52 9.38
CA LYS A 146 -2.76 7.77 9.87
C LYS A 146 -3.80 6.84 9.26
N SER A 147 -3.81 6.65 7.94
CA SER A 147 -4.80 5.80 7.27
C SER A 147 -4.69 4.35 7.75
N GLU A 148 -3.48 3.91 8.08
CA GLU A 148 -3.21 2.62 8.70
C GLU A 148 -3.45 2.56 10.21
N GLY A 149 -3.75 3.70 10.87
CA GLY A 149 -3.99 3.74 12.31
C GLY A 149 -2.75 3.44 13.16
N ILE A 150 -1.55 3.64 12.62
CA ILE A 150 -0.26 3.39 13.31
C ILE A 150 -0.02 4.46 14.38
N CYS A 151 -0.34 5.72 14.07
CA CYS A 151 -0.10 6.84 14.98
C CYS A 151 -1.07 8.01 14.73
N TYR A 152 -1.03 8.99 15.63
CA TYR A 152 -1.63 10.31 15.43
C TYR A 152 -0.53 11.26 14.94
N PRO A 153 -0.40 11.49 13.62
CA PRO A 153 0.65 12.32 13.08
C PRO A 153 0.43 13.81 13.39
N ILE A 154 1.51 14.50 13.70
CA ILE A 154 1.59 15.95 13.84
C ILE A 154 2.63 16.47 12.86
N LEU A 155 2.21 17.25 11.87
CA LEU A 155 3.11 17.84 10.88
C LEU A 155 3.63 19.18 11.39
N LEU A 156 4.96 19.30 11.48
CA LEU A 156 5.61 20.59 11.74
C LEU A 156 5.93 21.29 10.43
N GLY A 157 5.48 22.54 10.30
CA GLY A 157 5.84 23.36 9.14
C GLY A 157 4.87 24.50 8.88
N ASN A 158 5.06 25.15 7.74
CA ASN A 158 4.16 26.20 7.26
C ASN A 158 2.91 25.54 6.67
N ASP A 159 1.76 25.88 7.22
CA ASP A 159 0.42 25.41 6.85
C ASP A 159 0.11 25.61 5.37
N GLU A 160 0.32 26.81 4.81
CA GLU A 160 0.06 27.09 3.39
C GLU A 160 0.88 26.20 2.45
N ARG A 161 2.16 25.98 2.79
CA ARG A 161 3.06 25.14 1.97
C ARG A 161 2.68 23.67 2.05
N ILE A 162 2.28 23.20 3.23
CA ILE A 162 1.84 21.80 3.44
C ILE A 162 0.55 21.55 2.68
N GLU A 163 -0.44 22.45 2.77
CA GLU A 163 -1.70 22.32 2.04
C GLU A 163 -1.50 22.35 0.53
N LYS A 164 -0.62 23.23 0.03
CA LYS A 164 -0.28 23.27 -1.40
C LYS A 164 0.34 21.95 -1.86
N LEU A 165 1.31 21.42 -1.10
CA LEU A 165 1.98 20.17 -1.42
C LEU A 165 1.00 18.97 -1.36
N ALA A 166 0.08 18.97 -0.39
CA ALA A 166 -0.96 17.95 -0.30
C ALA A 166 -1.88 17.96 -1.52
N LYS A 167 -2.27 19.15 -2.02
CA LYS A 167 -3.06 19.27 -3.26
C LYS A 167 -2.29 18.82 -4.49
N GLU A 168 -0.99 19.11 -4.58
CA GLU A 168 -0.13 18.64 -5.68
C GLU A 168 0.03 17.11 -5.69
N LEU A 169 0.00 16.48 -4.51
CA LEU A 169 0.16 15.03 -4.35
C LEU A 169 -1.18 14.27 -4.22
N ASP A 170 -2.31 14.96 -4.33
CA ASP A 170 -3.67 14.41 -4.15
C ASP A 170 -3.87 13.66 -2.81
N LEU A 171 -3.29 14.21 -1.73
CA LEU A 171 -3.33 13.62 -0.39
C LEU A 171 -4.38 14.32 0.50
N SER A 172 -5.20 13.53 1.19
CA SER A 172 -6.12 14.06 2.22
C SER A 172 -5.39 14.26 3.55
N LEU A 173 -5.40 15.49 4.07
CA LEU A 173 -4.86 15.85 5.39
C LEU A 173 -5.90 15.78 6.51
N GLU A 174 -7.05 15.16 6.25
CA GLU A 174 -8.18 15.19 7.18
C GLU A 174 -7.79 14.60 8.54
N GLY A 175 -7.89 15.44 9.59
CA GLY A 175 -7.55 15.16 10.98
C GLY A 175 -6.06 14.92 11.28
N ILE A 176 -5.15 15.36 10.42
CA ILE A 176 -3.73 15.48 10.77
C ILE A 176 -3.52 16.85 11.43
N GLU A 177 -2.87 16.88 12.59
CA GLU A 177 -2.58 18.14 13.29
C GLU A 177 -1.40 18.84 12.61
N ILE A 178 -1.56 20.09 12.17
CA ILE A 178 -0.48 20.90 11.60
C ILE A 178 -0.08 21.97 12.61
N VAL A 179 1.18 21.96 13.02
CA VAL A 179 1.75 22.93 13.97
C VAL A 179 2.76 23.82 13.26
N ASN A 180 2.42 25.10 13.14
CA ASN A 180 3.31 26.13 12.59
C ASN A 180 3.92 26.95 13.73
N LEU A 181 5.14 26.58 14.15
CA LEU A 181 5.88 27.23 15.24
C LEU A 181 6.13 28.74 15.02
N ARG A 182 6.13 29.20 13.76
CA ARG A 182 6.41 30.61 13.43
C ARG A 182 5.17 31.48 13.43
N HIS A 183 3.98 30.89 13.38
CA HIS A 183 2.72 31.62 13.33
C HIS A 183 2.40 32.27 14.69
N ASP A 184 1.77 33.44 14.66
CA ASP A 184 1.42 34.23 15.86
C ASP A 184 0.52 33.49 16.86
N ARG A 185 -0.26 32.50 16.40
CA ARG A 185 -1.11 31.65 17.24
C ARG A 185 -0.33 30.81 18.27
N GLU A 186 0.95 30.54 18.00
CA GLU A 186 1.83 29.80 18.91
C GLU A 186 2.65 30.72 19.83
N ALA A 187 2.39 32.03 19.84
CA ALA A 187 3.16 33.00 20.64
C ALA A 187 3.15 32.68 22.15
N GLU A 188 1.98 32.42 22.74
CA GLU A 188 1.87 32.07 24.16
C GLU A 188 2.64 30.78 24.50
N ARG A 189 2.62 29.80 23.59
CA ARG A 189 3.33 28.54 23.76
C ARG A 189 4.84 28.74 23.67
N ARG A 190 5.31 29.58 22.74
CA ARG A 190 6.73 29.99 22.63
C ARG A 190 7.20 30.70 23.89
N GLU A 191 6.42 31.65 24.40
CA GLU A 191 6.77 32.36 25.64
C GLU A 191 6.83 31.43 26.84
N ARG A 192 5.88 30.49 26.95
CA ARG A 192 5.87 29.49 28.01
C ARG A 192 7.13 28.62 27.97
N TYR A 193 7.50 28.09 26.79
CA TYR A 193 8.72 27.28 26.67
C TYR A 193 9.99 28.10 26.87
N ALA A 194 10.02 29.37 26.43
CA ALA A 194 11.14 30.28 26.68
C ALA A 194 11.35 30.51 28.18
N ARG A 195 10.28 30.58 29.00
CA ARG A 195 10.39 30.69 30.47
C ARG A 195 10.81 29.40 31.17
N ILE A 196 10.52 28.24 30.59
CA ILE A 196 10.86 26.92 31.17
C ILE A 196 12.32 26.54 30.85
N LEU A 197 12.84 26.99 29.70
CA LEU A 197 14.17 26.66 29.20
C LEU A 197 15.23 27.74 29.48
N ALA A 198 14.83 28.88 30.07
CA ALA A 198 15.72 29.94 30.56
C ALA A 198 16.16 29.65 32.01
#